data_AF-A0A9P5BFZ3-F1
#
_entry.id   AF-A0A9P5BFZ3-F1
#
_cell.length_a   1.000
_cell.length_b   1.000
_cell.length_c   1.000
_cell.angle_alpha   90.00
_cell.angle_beta   90.00
_cell.angle_gamma   90.00
#
_symmetry.space_group_name_H-M   'P 1'
#
loop_
_entity.id
_entity.type
_entity.pdbx_description
1 polymer ?
#
loop_
_entity_poly.entity_id
_entity_poly.type
_entity_poly.pdbx_seq_one_letter_code
_entity_poly.pdbx_strand_id
1 'polypeptide(L)'
;MVDPGLTKGTHLGGHHEIGGVAGAFAGAFFAICGRPVDRGAASYTNAVYGHVKESHGCFLMSCEIAPLAGWFYTHGDVLVDQVWNETMEELDFAGIKGIVSGI
;
A
#
# COMPACT_ATOMS: atom_id res chain seq x y z
N MET A 1 5.96 -4.96 -0.98
CA MET A 1 4.94 -3.94 -0.60
C MET A 1 4.37 -4.28 0.77
N VAL A 2 4.15 -3.30 1.64
CA VAL A 2 3.73 -3.51 3.04
C VAL A 2 2.33 -2.97 3.26
N ASP A 3 1.44 -3.81 3.77
CA ASP A 3 0.11 -3.45 4.25
C ASP A 3 0.10 -3.33 5.79
N PRO A 4 -0.10 -2.12 6.35
CA PRO A 4 -0.25 -1.93 7.79
C PRO A 4 -1.62 -2.40 8.31
N GLY A 5 -2.54 -2.77 7.40
CA GLY A 5 -3.94 -3.02 7.68
C GLY A 5 -4.73 -1.72 7.89
N LEU A 6 -6.02 -1.87 8.23
CA LEU A 6 -6.89 -0.74 8.54
C LEU A 6 -6.31 0.06 9.71
N THR A 7 -5.85 1.28 9.46
CA THR A 7 -5.15 2.12 10.46
C THR A 7 -5.95 3.39 10.73
N LYS A 8 -6.55 3.49 11.92
CA LYS A 8 -7.36 4.65 12.33
C LYS A 8 -6.49 5.85 12.68
N GLY A 9 -7.05 7.05 12.55
CA GLY A 9 -6.35 8.31 12.88
C GLY A 9 -5.45 8.86 11.75
N THR A 10 -5.46 8.24 10.57
CA THR A 10 -4.70 8.67 9.38
C THR A 10 -5.52 9.52 8.41
N HIS A 11 -6.82 9.68 8.68
CA HIS A 11 -7.83 10.25 7.76
C HIS A 11 -8.00 9.48 6.43
N LEU A 12 -7.30 8.36 6.25
CA LEU A 12 -7.46 7.48 5.09
C LEU A 12 -8.84 6.81 5.12
N GLY A 13 -9.51 6.79 3.96
CA GLY A 13 -10.82 6.16 3.78
C GLY A 13 -12.02 7.13 3.75
N GLY A 14 -11.81 8.45 3.87
CA GLY A 14 -12.83 9.48 3.57
C GLY A 14 -14.08 9.50 4.47
N HIS A 15 -14.19 8.58 5.45
CA HIS A 15 -15.37 8.45 6.31
C HIS A 15 -15.69 9.69 7.15
N HIS A 16 -14.69 10.56 7.36
CA HIS A 16 -14.84 11.83 8.06
C HIS A 16 -15.60 12.89 7.23
N GLU A 17 -15.68 12.71 5.91
CA GLU A 17 -16.43 13.58 4.99
C GLU A 17 -17.91 13.17 4.90
N ILE A 18 -18.25 11.97 5.39
CA ILE A 18 -19.62 11.46 5.38
C ILE A 18 -20.37 12.08 6.56
N GLY A 19 -21.43 12.84 6.25
CA GLY A 19 -22.29 13.44 7.27
C GLY A 19 -23.33 12.48 7.86
N GLY A 20 -23.98 12.94 8.92
CA GLY A 20 -25.17 12.31 9.49
C GLY A 20 -24.92 10.90 10.07
N VAL A 21 -25.97 10.09 10.09
CA VAL A 21 -25.97 8.77 10.72
C VAL A 21 -24.98 7.81 10.05
N ALA A 22 -24.86 7.86 8.72
CA ALA A 22 -23.90 7.04 7.98
C ALA A 22 -22.45 7.36 8.37
N GLY A 23 -22.12 8.65 8.53
CA GLY A 23 -20.81 9.08 9.01
C GLY A 23 -20.51 8.60 10.43
N ALA A 24 -21.49 8.64 11.33
CA ALA A 24 -21.33 8.15 12.69
C ALA A 24 -21.05 6.64 12.73
N PHE A 25 -21.78 5.84 11.94
CA PHE A 25 -21.54 4.40 11.84
C PHE A 25 -20.17 4.09 11.22
N ALA A 26 -19.80 4.78 10.14
CA ALA A 26 -18.49 4.62 9.53
C ALA A 26 -17.38 4.98 10.53
N GLY A 27 -17.47 6.12 11.20
CA GLY A 27 -16.52 6.53 12.23
C GLY A 27 -16.38 5.50 13.36
N ALA A 28 -17.49 4.95 13.85
CA ALA A 28 -17.47 3.90 14.86
C ALA A 28 -16.78 2.61 14.36
N PHE A 29 -17.08 2.19 13.13
CA PHE A 29 -16.44 1.02 12.51
C PHE A 29 -14.91 1.19 12.43
N PHE A 30 -14.44 2.32 11.88
CA PHE A 30 -12.99 2.61 11.80
C PHE A 30 -12.36 2.72 13.20
N ALA A 31 -13.06 3.27 14.19
CA ALA A 31 -12.56 3.39 15.55
C ALA A 31 -12.39 2.03 16.24
N ILE A 32 -13.29 1.07 15.99
CA ILE A 32 -13.26 -0.27 16.60
C ILE A 32 -12.30 -1.20 15.86
N CYS A 33 -12.41 -1.26 14.53
CA CYS A 33 -11.66 -2.22 13.72
C CYS A 33 -10.25 -1.73 13.34
N GLY A 34 -10.01 -0.42 13.37
CA GLY A 34 -8.73 0.16 12.97
C GLY A 34 -7.64 -0.01 14.03
N ARG A 35 -6.46 -0.46 13.59
CA ARG A 35 -5.22 -0.42 14.35
C ARG A 35 -4.82 1.03 14.66
N PRO A 36 -4.29 1.31 15.85
CA PRO A 36 -3.71 2.62 16.13
C PRO A 36 -2.46 2.87 15.27
N VAL A 37 -2.12 4.14 15.07
CA VAL A 37 -1.07 4.58 14.13
C VAL A 37 0.30 3.98 14.44
N ASP A 38 0.66 3.88 15.73
CA ASP A 38 1.91 3.28 16.19
C ASP A 38 2.04 1.80 15.75
N ARG A 39 0.96 1.01 15.86
CA ARG A 39 0.95 -0.38 15.39
C ARG A 39 1.02 -0.49 13.87
N GLY A 40 0.33 0.40 13.14
CA GLY A 40 0.44 0.45 11.67
C GLY A 40 1.85 0.81 11.22
N ALA A 41 2.46 1.81 11.88
CA ALA A 41 3.85 2.22 11.63
C ALA A 41 4.85 1.10 11.90
N ALA A 42 4.61 0.30 12.95
CA ALA A 42 5.45 -0.84 13.30
C ALA A 42 5.54 -1.90 12.18
N SER A 43 4.51 -2.04 11.33
CA SER A 43 4.57 -2.95 10.18
C SER A 43 5.65 -2.56 9.17
N TYR A 44 5.88 -1.26 8.95
CA TYR A 44 6.95 -0.79 8.07
C TYR A 44 8.33 -1.03 8.69
N THR A 45 8.51 -0.75 9.98
CA THR A 45 9.78 -1.05 10.66
C THR A 45 10.05 -2.56 10.67
N ASN A 46 9.03 -3.38 10.85
CA ASN A 46 9.16 -4.83 10.76
C ASN A 46 9.57 -5.28 9.35
N ALA A 47 9.01 -4.69 8.30
CA ALA A 47 9.39 -4.99 6.92
C ALA A 47 10.87 -4.66 6.63
N VAL A 48 11.40 -3.58 7.21
CA VAL A 48 12.79 -3.16 7.01
C VAL A 48 13.78 -4.00 7.83
N TYR A 49 13.47 -4.29 9.10
CA TYR A 49 14.43 -4.91 10.03
C TYR A 49 14.18 -6.39 10.31
N GLY A 50 12.93 -6.84 10.17
CA GLY A 50 12.49 -8.18 10.56
C GLY A 50 12.38 -9.17 9.40
N HIS A 51 12.53 -8.71 8.16
CA HIS A 51 12.44 -9.54 6.97
C HIS A 51 13.74 -9.57 6.17
N VAL A 52 13.95 -10.67 5.47
CA VAL A 52 15.18 -11.00 4.75
C VAL A 52 14.91 -11.12 3.25
N LYS A 53 15.89 -11.59 2.48
CA LYS A 53 15.87 -11.69 1.01
C LYS A 53 14.64 -12.39 0.47
N GLU A 54 14.11 -13.38 1.20
CA GLU A 54 12.90 -14.14 0.85
C GLU A 54 11.65 -13.27 0.72
N SER A 55 11.60 -12.13 1.40
CA SER A 55 10.47 -11.19 1.33
C SER A 55 10.55 -10.20 0.16
N HIS A 56 11.67 -10.18 -0.58
CA HIS A 56 11.87 -9.23 -1.67
C HIS A 56 10.83 -9.46 -2.78
N GLY A 57 10.13 -8.38 -3.15
CA GLY A 57 9.03 -8.44 -4.14
C GLY A 57 7.73 -9.04 -3.59
N CYS A 58 7.70 -9.53 -2.35
CA CYS A 58 6.48 -10.04 -1.74
C CYS A 58 5.56 -8.93 -1.22
N PHE A 59 4.32 -9.33 -0.95
CA PHE A 59 3.36 -8.53 -0.21
C PHE A 59 3.38 -8.94 1.26
N LEU A 60 3.52 -7.98 2.16
CA LEU A 60 3.52 -8.21 3.60
C LEU A 60 2.20 -7.72 4.18
N MET A 61 1.45 -8.58 4.85
CA MET A 61 0.23 -8.23 5.57
C MET A 61 0.36 -8.69 7.01
N SER A 62 0.12 -7.80 7.97
CA SER A 62 0.24 -8.12 9.40
C SER A 62 1.62 -8.71 9.79
N CYS A 63 2.68 -8.18 9.19
CA CYS A 63 4.07 -8.61 9.39
C CYS A 63 4.45 -9.99 8.82
N GLU A 64 3.57 -10.65 8.06
CA GLU A 64 3.83 -11.95 7.41
C GLU A 64 3.77 -11.84 5.88
N ILE A 65 4.43 -12.76 5.18
CA ILE A 65 4.34 -12.87 3.72
C ILE A 65 2.95 -13.37 3.34
N ALA A 66 2.23 -12.58 2.57
CA ALA A 66 0.90 -12.85 2.08
C ALA A 66 0.88 -13.02 0.54
N PRO A 67 -0.07 -13.79 0.00
CA PRO A 67 -0.25 -13.88 -1.45
C PRO A 67 -0.66 -12.54 -2.04
N LEU A 68 -0.26 -12.30 -3.28
CA LEU A 68 -0.74 -11.17 -4.07
C LEU A 68 -2.18 -11.43 -4.55
N ALA A 69 -2.82 -10.39 -5.08
CA ALA A 69 -4.12 -10.55 -5.72
C ALA A 69 -4.04 -11.58 -6.87
N GLY A 70 -5.09 -12.39 -7.06
CA GLY A 70 -5.06 -13.53 -7.99
C GLY A 70 -4.68 -13.16 -9.43
N TRP A 71 -5.05 -11.96 -9.90
CA TRP A 71 -4.70 -11.48 -11.23
C TRP A 71 -3.19 -11.36 -11.46
N PHE A 72 -2.41 -11.10 -10.39
CA PHE A 72 -0.96 -10.97 -10.45
C PHE A 72 -0.27 -12.25 -10.93
N TYR A 73 -0.91 -13.41 -10.70
CA TYR A 73 -0.42 -14.72 -11.13
C TYR A 73 -0.92 -15.13 -12.52
N THR A 74 -1.66 -14.27 -13.21
CA THR A 74 -2.20 -14.57 -14.55
C THR A 74 -1.69 -13.59 -15.61
N HIS A 75 -1.91 -12.28 -15.39
CA HIS A 75 -1.57 -11.21 -16.34
C HIS A 75 -0.74 -10.12 -15.64
N GLY A 76 -0.08 -10.47 -14.53
CA GLY A 76 0.62 -9.51 -13.69
C GLY A 76 1.80 -8.84 -14.38
N ASP A 77 2.55 -9.58 -15.18
CA ASP A 77 3.65 -9.07 -16.01
C ASP A 77 3.18 -8.00 -16.99
N VAL A 78 2.12 -8.27 -17.73
CA VAL A 78 1.54 -7.31 -18.70
C VAL A 78 1.11 -6.02 -18.00
N LEU A 79 0.41 -6.14 -16.87
CA LEU A 79 -0.08 -4.98 -16.12
C LEU A 79 1.06 -4.19 -15.46
N VAL A 80 2.08 -4.87 -14.95
CA VAL A 80 3.27 -4.21 -14.37
C VAL A 80 4.01 -3.43 -15.44
N ASP A 81 4.26 -4.02 -16.61
CA ASP A 81 4.95 -3.36 -17.72
C ASP A 81 4.16 -2.16 -18.24
N GLN A 82 2.83 -2.32 -18.37
CA GLN A 82 1.97 -1.22 -18.80
C GLN A 82 2.04 -0.04 -17.84
N VAL A 83 1.81 -0.27 -16.54
CA VAL A 83 1.85 0.81 -15.52
C VAL A 83 3.23 1.45 -15.46
N TRP A 84 4.30 0.66 -15.57
CA TRP A 84 5.66 1.17 -15.57
C TRP A 84 5.93 2.10 -16.76
N ASN A 85 5.57 1.67 -17.98
CA ASN A 85 5.79 2.46 -19.19
C ASN A 85 4.94 3.74 -19.19
N GLU A 86 3.66 3.66 -18.81
CA GLU A 86 2.78 4.82 -18.67
C GLU A 86 3.36 5.82 -17.65
N THR A 87 3.84 5.34 -16.48
CA THR A 87 4.46 6.20 -15.46
C THR A 87 5.72 6.90 -16.00
N MET A 88 6.56 6.20 -16.77
CA MET A 88 7.76 6.78 -17.38
C MET A 88 7.43 7.86 -18.42
N GLU A 89 6.34 7.69 -19.15
CA GLU A 89 5.85 8.68 -20.10
C GLU A 89 5.23 9.90 -19.39
N GLU A 90 4.40 9.70 -18.38
CA GLU A 90 3.80 10.78 -17.60
C GLU A 90 4.84 11.64 -16.88
N LEU A 91 5.91 11.02 -16.37
CA LEU A 91 6.99 11.71 -15.66
C LEU A 91 8.16 12.13 -16.57
N ASP A 92 8.02 12.03 -17.90
CA ASP A 92 9.08 12.37 -18.86
C ASP A 92 9.51 13.84 -18.75
N PHE A 93 8.57 14.75 -18.38
CA PHE A 93 8.88 16.16 -18.15
C PHE A 93 9.94 16.40 -17.06
N ALA A 94 10.11 15.45 -16.13
CA ALA A 94 11.11 15.49 -15.08
C ALA A 94 12.42 14.77 -15.46
N GLY A 95 12.55 14.29 -16.71
CA GLY A 95 13.72 13.56 -17.18
C GLY A 95 13.87 12.16 -16.58
N ILE A 96 12.77 11.56 -16.10
CA ILE A 96 12.79 10.34 -15.30
C ILE A 96 13.51 9.17 -15.99
N LYS A 97 13.35 9.02 -17.31
CA LYS A 97 13.97 7.94 -18.09
C LYS A 97 15.49 8.00 -18.04
N GLY A 98 16.06 9.20 -18.04
CA GLY A 98 17.50 9.41 -17.90
C GLY A 98 18.01 9.07 -16.49
N ILE A 99 17.24 9.43 -15.46
CA ILE A 99 17.58 9.13 -14.06
C ILE A 99 17.61 7.61 -13.85
N VAL A 100 16.55 6.91 -14.26
CA VAL A 100 16.39 5.47 -14.05
C VAL A 100 17.45 4.67 -14.79
N SER A 101 17.83 5.10 -16.00
CA SER A 101 18.90 4.45 -16.77
C SER A 101 20.29 4.59 -16.14
N GLY A 102 20.46 5.48 -15.15
CA GLY A 102 21.71 5.74 -14.45
C GLY A 102 21.85 5.03 -13.09
N ILE A 103 20.85 4.27 -12.66
CA ILE A 103 20.82 3.47 -11.42
C ILE A 103 21.11 2.01 -11.75
#